data_AF-A0A2G5SQF7-F1
#
_entry.id   AF-A0A2G5SQF7-F1
#
_cell.length_a   1.000
_cell.length_b   1.000
_cell.length_c   1.000
_cell.angle_alpha   90.00
_cell.angle_beta   90.00
_cell.angle_gamma   90.00
#
_symmetry.space_group_name_H-M   'P 1'
#
loop_
_entity.id
_entity.type
_entity.pdbx_description
1 polymer ?
#
loop_
_entity_poly.entity_id
_entity_poly.type
_entity_poly.pdbx_seq_one_letter_code
_entity_poly.pdbx_strand_id
1 'polypeptide(L)'
;MRYLSGEDLMELRLVCRSLNDSVTKLDLDTRQITIYLNEDLIQLNVTKAVSYLSCTITAAENGCIVEKNGFCPTVHEGVDFIDEGMKEFSKVTKKRDFNVDELQVQFEDGDGESKKKSRQDEFYEKLGATLAKRDQKLNCRELSIGVHTPSDLKLILENVFLEKLNIKVHDLKMTFDMDQIKIIPQWNIITHLNIKGLCSLRLTDFQHIPNVDAEILPDTVANIMDHIETRLHTPAKVNMLFGMKIDHESLEALKQYLKRYGPQTTIVGQTTGRIQLGSDRFVKYTLKSSSWSLKDEK
;
A
#
# COMPACT_ATOMS: atom_id res chain seq x y z
N MET A 1 -14.02 16.94 27.08
CA MET A 1 -13.39 15.81 27.79
C MET A 1 -11.89 15.90 27.54
N ARG A 2 -11.06 16.02 28.59
CA ARG A 2 -9.59 15.93 28.47
C ARG A 2 -9.22 14.46 28.61
N TYR A 3 -8.62 13.87 27.58
CA TYR A 3 -8.06 12.52 27.66
C TYR A 3 -6.72 12.58 28.40
N LEU A 4 -6.47 11.60 29.28
CA LEU A 4 -5.17 11.42 29.93
C LEU A 4 -4.11 11.08 28.89
N SER A 5 -2.87 11.50 29.11
CA SER A 5 -1.76 11.11 28.24
C SER A 5 -1.45 9.61 28.42
N GLY A 6 -0.76 9.00 27.45
CA GLY A 6 -0.33 7.61 27.56
C GLY A 6 0.56 7.37 28.79
N GLU A 7 1.36 8.36 29.16
CA GLU A 7 2.25 8.34 30.32
C GLU A 7 1.45 8.34 31.63
N ASP A 8 0.45 9.23 31.75
CA ASP A 8 -0.47 9.26 32.89
C ASP A 8 -1.26 7.94 33.05
N LEU A 9 -1.65 7.33 31.93
CA LEU A 9 -2.35 6.04 31.92
C LEU A 9 -1.44 4.89 32.38
N MET A 10 -0.14 4.94 32.06
CA MET A 10 0.83 3.96 32.53
C MET A 10 1.13 4.11 34.03
N GLU A 11 1.22 5.34 34.55
CA GLU A 11 1.33 5.56 35.99
C GLU A 11 0.10 5.06 36.76
N LEU A 12 -1.10 5.22 36.19
CA LEU A 12 -2.34 4.70 36.77
C LEU A 12 -2.35 3.17 36.92
N ARG A 13 -1.58 2.42 36.10
CA ARG A 13 -1.43 0.96 36.27
C ARG A 13 -0.77 0.59 37.59
N LEU A 14 0.06 1.48 38.13
CA LEU A 14 0.82 1.23 39.36
C LEU A 14 -0.01 1.49 40.63
N VAL A 15 -1.15 2.19 40.50
CA VAL A 15 -1.96 2.63 41.64
C VAL A 15 -2.76 1.50 42.27
N CYS A 16 -3.47 0.69 41.48
CA CYS A 16 -4.22 -0.45 42.00
C CYS A 16 -4.55 -1.49 40.90
N ARG A 17 -4.87 -2.73 41.32
CA ARG A 17 -5.27 -3.80 40.39
C ARG A 17 -6.43 -3.41 39.48
N SER A 18 -7.46 -2.75 40.01
CA SER A 18 -8.63 -2.37 39.21
C SER A 18 -8.28 -1.38 38.10
N LEU A 19 -7.39 -0.41 38.36
CA LEU A 19 -6.91 0.52 37.33
C LEU A 19 -5.98 -0.17 36.35
N ASN A 20 -5.12 -1.08 36.83
CA ASN A 20 -4.32 -1.91 35.95
C ASN A 20 -5.20 -2.74 34.99
N ASP A 21 -6.29 -3.33 35.47
CA ASP A 21 -7.21 -4.10 34.62
C ASP A 21 -7.94 -3.19 33.62
N SER A 22 -8.35 -1.98 34.02
CA SER A 22 -8.97 -0.98 33.14
C SER A 22 -8.01 -0.46 32.06
N VAL A 23 -6.78 -0.11 32.43
CA VAL A 23 -5.75 0.32 31.46
C VAL A 23 -5.34 -0.85 30.58
N THR A 24 -5.24 -2.06 31.12
CA THR A 24 -4.96 -3.26 30.31
C THR A 24 -6.07 -3.53 29.30
N LYS A 25 -7.34 -3.23 29.64
CA LYS A 25 -8.46 -3.27 28.68
C LYS A 25 -8.37 -2.17 27.62
N LEU A 26 -7.94 -0.95 27.99
CA LEU A 26 -7.69 0.15 27.04
C LEU A 26 -6.46 -0.11 26.13
N ASP A 27 -5.49 -0.88 26.62
CA ASP A 27 -4.26 -1.32 25.94
C ASP A 27 -4.50 -2.58 25.06
N LEU A 28 -5.76 -3.02 24.91
CA LEU A 28 -6.15 -4.08 23.98
C LEU A 28 -6.33 -3.58 22.54
N ASP A 29 -6.65 -2.29 22.37
CA ASP A 29 -6.81 -1.70 21.05
C ASP A 29 -5.44 -1.28 20.50
N THR A 30 -4.89 -2.13 19.65
CA THR A 30 -3.68 -1.79 18.91
C THR A 30 -4.07 -0.85 17.79
N ARG A 31 -3.61 0.40 17.91
CA ARG A 31 -3.94 1.43 16.92
C ARG A 31 -3.22 1.15 15.61
N GLN A 32 -1.94 0.82 15.68
CA GLN A 32 -1.14 0.69 14.48
C GLN A 32 -0.04 -0.34 14.65
N ILE A 33 0.17 -1.15 13.62
CA ILE A 33 1.36 -1.97 13.44
C ILE A 33 2.02 -1.52 12.15
N THR A 34 3.29 -1.14 12.22
CA THR A 34 4.11 -0.82 11.05
C THR A 34 5.25 -1.83 10.97
N ILE A 35 5.35 -2.52 9.84
CA ILE A 35 6.47 -3.38 9.49
C ILE A 35 7.23 -2.69 8.37
N TYR A 36 8.49 -2.35 8.61
CA TYR A 36 9.40 -1.83 7.62
C TYR A 36 10.47 -2.87 7.32
N LEU A 37 10.68 -3.18 6.04
CA LEU A 37 11.70 -4.12 5.58
C LEU A 37 12.74 -3.43 4.68
N ASN A 38 14.01 -3.69 4.95
CA ASN A 38 15.13 -3.48 4.03
C ASN A 38 15.92 -4.82 3.87
N GLU A 39 16.95 -4.86 3.03
CA GLU A 39 17.75 -6.04 2.68
C GLU A 39 18.20 -6.85 3.91
N ASP A 40 18.60 -6.16 4.97
CA ASP A 40 19.19 -6.76 6.16
C ASP A 40 18.45 -6.40 7.46
N LEU A 41 17.23 -5.85 7.36
CA LEU A 41 16.55 -5.23 8.50
C LEU A 41 15.04 -5.44 8.46
N ILE A 42 14.45 -5.89 9.57
CA ILE A 42 13.03 -5.74 9.86
C ILE A 42 12.86 -4.81 11.05
N GLN A 43 12.09 -3.75 10.88
CA GLN A 43 11.62 -2.92 11.97
C GLN A 43 10.12 -3.13 12.17
N LEU A 44 9.74 -3.59 13.36
CA LEU A 44 8.37 -3.77 13.81
C LEU A 44 8.04 -2.72 14.86
N ASN A 45 7.16 -1.78 14.51
CA ASN A 45 6.65 -0.76 15.41
C ASN A 45 5.18 -1.04 15.72
N VAL A 46 4.82 -1.01 17.00
CA VAL A 46 3.46 -1.27 17.49
C VAL A 46 3.05 -0.11 18.38
N THR A 47 2.05 0.62 17.91
CA THR A 47 1.46 1.74 18.64
C THR A 47 0.13 1.29 19.25
N LYS A 48 0.03 1.42 20.57
CA LYS A 48 -1.20 1.20 21.32
C LYS A 48 -1.68 2.50 21.94
N ALA A 49 -2.85 2.48 22.58
CA ALA A 49 -3.41 3.67 23.22
C ALA A 49 -2.46 4.29 24.27
N VAL A 50 -1.69 3.46 24.97
CA VAL A 50 -0.87 3.87 26.14
C VAL A 50 0.58 3.40 26.06
N SER A 51 0.96 2.68 25.01
CA SER A 51 2.30 2.12 24.90
C SER A 51 2.78 2.10 23.46
N TYR A 52 4.10 2.10 23.31
CA TYR A 52 4.80 1.98 22.04
C TYR A 52 5.85 0.87 22.18
N LEU A 53 5.92 0.00 21.18
CA LEU A 53 6.93 -1.04 21.09
C LEU A 53 7.64 -0.92 19.74
N SER A 54 8.95 -0.72 19.77
CA SER A 54 9.83 -0.77 18.61
C SER A 54 10.73 -1.99 18.75
N CYS A 55 10.74 -2.84 17.75
CA CYS A 55 11.64 -3.97 17.65
C CYS A 55 12.38 -3.87 16.32
N THR A 56 13.70 -3.84 16.39
CA THR A 56 14.58 -3.83 15.23
C THR A 56 15.32 -5.15 15.18
N ILE A 57 15.21 -5.88 14.06
CA ILE A 57 15.88 -7.14 13.82
C ILE A 57 16.81 -6.96 12.64
N THR A 58 18.11 -7.07 12.87
CA THR A 58 19.16 -6.87 11.85
C THR A 58 19.83 -8.21 11.52
N ALA A 59 20.06 -8.49 10.24
CA ALA A 59 20.82 -9.66 9.81
C ALA A 59 22.29 -9.58 10.31
N ALA A 60 22.86 -10.73 10.66
CA ALA A 60 24.24 -10.88 11.08
C ALA A 60 24.86 -12.13 10.43
N GLU A 61 26.19 -12.22 10.45
CA GLU A 61 26.95 -13.27 9.75
C GLU A 61 26.49 -14.70 10.07
N ASN A 62 26.10 -14.96 11.33
CA ASN A 62 25.60 -16.25 11.80
C ASN A 62 24.25 -16.15 12.52
N GLY A 63 23.32 -15.32 12.04
CA GLY A 63 21.97 -15.22 12.60
C GLY A 63 21.42 -13.80 12.53
N CYS A 64 20.88 -13.31 13.65
CA CYS A 64 20.36 -11.95 13.71
C CYS A 64 20.59 -11.27 15.08
N ILE A 65 20.49 -9.95 15.07
CA ILE A 65 20.56 -9.09 16.24
C ILE A 65 19.18 -8.48 16.46
N VAL A 66 18.62 -8.64 17.66
CA VAL A 66 17.31 -8.12 18.04
C VAL A 66 17.49 -7.01 19.08
N GLU A 67 17.08 -5.80 18.74
CA GLU A 67 17.02 -4.64 19.61
C GLU A 67 15.56 -4.27 19.89
N LYS A 68 15.20 -4.04 21.15
CA LYS A 68 13.83 -3.69 21.55
C LYS A 68 13.85 -2.40 22.34
N ASN A 69 13.06 -1.40 21.98
CA ASN A 69 12.89 -0.15 22.74
C ASN A 69 14.22 0.50 23.22
N GLY A 70 15.31 0.37 22.44
CA GLY A 70 16.63 0.89 22.83
C GLY A 70 17.34 0.11 23.95
N PHE A 71 16.84 -1.07 24.34
CA PHE A 71 17.54 -1.99 25.24
C PHE A 71 18.70 -2.68 24.54
N CYS A 72 19.65 -3.21 25.33
CA CYS A 72 20.82 -3.93 24.82
C CYS A 72 20.44 -4.97 23.76
N PRO A 73 21.08 -4.94 22.59
CA PRO A 73 20.81 -5.91 21.53
C PRO A 73 21.08 -7.34 21.99
N THR A 74 20.23 -8.26 21.56
CA THR A 74 20.38 -9.70 21.80
C THR A 74 20.78 -10.40 20.52
N VAL A 75 21.77 -11.29 20.58
CA VAL A 75 22.22 -12.07 19.42
C VAL A 75 21.50 -13.41 19.41
N HIS A 76 20.91 -13.76 18.26
CA HIS A 76 20.22 -15.02 18.04
C HIS A 76 20.98 -15.79 16.97
N GLU A 77 21.84 -16.71 17.40
CA GLU A 77 22.67 -17.52 16.51
C GLU A 77 21.84 -18.56 15.75
N GLY A 78 22.13 -18.71 14.45
CA GLY A 78 21.48 -19.70 13.57
C GLY A 78 20.02 -19.41 13.21
N VAL A 79 19.51 -18.22 13.53
CA VAL A 79 18.14 -17.80 13.21
C VAL A 79 18.16 -16.67 12.19
N ASP A 80 17.47 -16.88 11.06
CA ASP A 80 17.31 -15.83 10.04
C ASP A 80 16.47 -14.67 10.58
N PHE A 81 16.85 -13.44 10.20
CA PHE A 81 16.21 -12.23 10.70
C PHE A 81 14.72 -12.11 10.30
N ILE A 82 14.30 -12.69 9.17
CA ILE A 82 12.89 -12.76 8.75
C ILE A 82 12.12 -13.68 9.68
N ASP A 83 12.68 -14.83 10.03
CA ASP A 83 12.05 -15.78 10.96
C ASP A 83 11.89 -15.16 12.36
N GLU A 84 12.92 -14.47 12.87
CA GLU A 84 12.82 -13.79 14.17
C GLU A 84 11.86 -12.60 14.11
N GLY A 85 11.83 -11.85 12.99
CA GLY A 85 10.86 -10.78 12.76
C GLY A 85 9.42 -11.29 12.78
N MET A 86 9.14 -12.42 12.13
CA MET A 86 7.82 -13.05 12.14
C MET A 86 7.43 -13.58 13.51
N LYS A 87 8.39 -14.10 14.27
CA LYS A 87 8.17 -14.53 15.65
C LYS A 87 7.79 -13.35 16.55
N GLU A 88 8.44 -12.19 16.40
CA GLU A 88 8.07 -10.97 17.13
C GLU A 88 6.69 -10.44 16.71
N PHE A 89 6.38 -10.42 15.41
CA PHE A 89 5.05 -10.09 14.91
C PHE A 89 3.96 -11.03 15.46
N SER A 90 4.25 -12.34 15.51
CA SER A 90 3.34 -13.34 16.09
C SER A 90 3.08 -13.08 17.58
N LYS A 91 4.11 -12.73 18.37
CA LYS A 91 3.96 -12.38 19.79
C LYS A 91 3.01 -11.21 20.00
N VAL A 92 3.11 -10.19 19.16
CA VAL A 92 2.25 -9.00 19.23
C VAL A 92 0.81 -9.36 18.91
N THR A 93 0.60 -10.15 17.86
CA THR A 93 -0.75 -10.43 17.35
C THR A 93 -1.43 -11.60 18.05
N LYS A 94 -0.73 -12.42 18.85
CA LYS A 94 -1.20 -13.73 19.38
C LYS A 94 -2.59 -13.76 20.06
N LYS A 95 -3.06 -12.64 20.62
CA LYS A 95 -4.34 -12.61 21.35
C LYS A 95 -5.51 -12.91 20.39
N ARG A 96 -6.52 -13.66 20.89
CA ARG A 96 -7.67 -14.13 20.08
C ARG A 96 -8.52 -12.98 19.56
N ASP A 97 -8.80 -12.00 20.42
CA ASP A 97 -9.60 -10.81 20.10
C ASP A 97 -8.72 -9.61 19.74
N PHE A 98 -7.57 -9.86 19.10
CA PHE A 98 -6.63 -8.80 18.77
C PHE A 98 -7.11 -8.03 17.54
N ASN A 99 -7.52 -6.79 17.78
CA ASN A 99 -7.92 -5.84 16.75
C ASN A 99 -6.76 -4.89 16.44
N VAL A 100 -6.60 -4.58 15.16
CA VAL A 100 -5.61 -3.62 14.66
C VAL A 100 -6.34 -2.55 13.86
N ASP A 101 -6.27 -1.28 14.26
CA ASP A 101 -6.90 -0.23 13.44
C ASP A 101 -6.17 -0.09 12.09
N GLU A 102 -4.84 -0.16 12.09
CA GLU A 102 -4.05 -0.08 10.87
C GLU A 102 -2.82 -1.00 10.86
N LEU A 103 -2.67 -1.81 9.82
CA LEU A 103 -1.45 -2.56 9.53
C LEU A 103 -0.78 -1.96 8.30
N GLN A 104 0.46 -1.49 8.46
CA GLN A 104 1.28 -0.96 7.38
C GLN A 104 2.48 -1.87 7.12
N VAL A 105 2.69 -2.26 5.87
CA VAL A 105 3.86 -3.02 5.42
C VAL A 105 4.59 -2.20 4.37
N GLN A 106 5.80 -1.75 4.70
CA GLN A 106 6.61 -0.80 3.93
C GLN A 106 7.96 -1.42 3.58
N PHE A 107 8.52 -0.98 2.45
CA PHE A 107 9.82 -1.44 1.94
C PHE A 107 10.70 -0.26 1.55
N GLU A 108 12.01 -0.42 1.72
CA GLU A 108 12.99 0.54 1.22
C GLU A 108 13.15 0.42 -0.31
N ASP A 109 12.77 1.47 -1.03
CA ASP A 109 13.05 1.59 -2.47
C ASP A 109 14.57 1.74 -2.66
N GLY A 110 15.23 0.83 -3.38
CA GLY A 110 16.63 1.06 -3.76
C GLY A 110 17.14 0.14 -4.88
N ASP A 111 18.26 0.52 -5.49
CA ASP A 111 18.69 0.16 -6.86
C ASP A 111 19.14 -1.30 -7.11
N GLY A 112 19.02 -2.22 -6.16
CA GLY A 112 19.47 -3.62 -6.27
C GLY A 112 18.35 -4.62 -6.55
N GLU A 113 17.92 -4.80 -7.80
CA GLU A 113 16.65 -5.49 -8.12
C GLU A 113 16.58 -7.00 -7.75
N SER A 114 17.66 -7.79 -7.83
CA SER A 114 17.53 -9.26 -7.76
C SER A 114 17.58 -9.84 -6.34
N LYS A 115 18.49 -9.38 -5.48
CA LYS A 115 18.58 -9.85 -4.08
C LYS A 115 17.43 -9.33 -3.23
N LYS A 116 16.96 -8.09 -3.48
CA LYS A 116 15.80 -7.50 -2.81
C LYS A 116 14.53 -8.30 -3.07
N LYS A 117 14.29 -8.67 -4.33
CA LYS A 117 13.10 -9.43 -4.72
C LYS A 117 13.00 -10.76 -3.99
N SER A 118 14.08 -11.54 -3.96
CA SER A 118 14.10 -12.83 -3.25
C SER A 118 13.81 -12.71 -1.75
N ARG A 119 14.27 -11.64 -1.09
CA ARG A 119 14.01 -11.42 0.35
C ARG A 119 12.59 -10.93 0.62
N GLN A 120 12.01 -10.14 -0.28
CA GLN A 120 10.63 -9.70 -0.18
C GLN A 120 9.65 -10.85 -0.40
N ASP A 121 9.92 -11.72 -1.39
CA ASP A 121 9.13 -12.92 -1.63
C ASP A 121 9.16 -13.83 -0.38
N GLU A 122 10.36 -14.09 0.16
CA GLU A 122 10.53 -14.86 1.41
C GLU A 122 9.76 -14.21 2.58
N PHE A 123 9.85 -12.89 2.73
CA PHE A 123 9.10 -12.17 3.76
C PHE A 123 7.59 -12.36 3.62
N TYR A 124 7.04 -12.26 2.41
CA TYR A 124 5.61 -12.43 2.16
C TYR A 124 5.11 -13.85 2.43
N GLU A 125 5.88 -14.86 2.02
CA GLU A 125 5.60 -16.26 2.35
C GLU A 125 5.57 -16.47 3.86
N LYS A 126 6.56 -15.93 4.58
CA LYS A 126 6.67 -16.09 6.04
C LYS A 126 5.59 -15.30 6.79
N LEU A 127 5.21 -14.12 6.31
CA LEU A 127 4.13 -13.32 6.88
C LEU A 127 2.77 -14.00 6.66
N GLY A 128 2.50 -14.46 5.43
CA GLY A 128 1.30 -15.24 5.12
C GLY A 128 1.20 -16.50 5.97
N ALA A 129 2.28 -17.28 6.10
CA ALA A 129 2.33 -18.45 6.96
C ALA A 129 2.13 -18.11 8.45
N THR A 130 2.65 -16.97 8.90
CA THR A 130 2.47 -16.52 10.30
C THR A 130 1.03 -16.13 10.60
N LEU A 131 0.36 -15.47 9.65
CA LEU A 131 -1.06 -15.14 9.76
C LEU A 131 -1.94 -16.40 9.68
N ALA A 132 -1.60 -17.36 8.81
CA ALA A 132 -2.33 -18.61 8.63
C ALA A 132 -2.25 -19.55 9.85
N LYS A 133 -1.19 -19.46 10.67
CA LYS A 133 -1.05 -20.23 11.92
C LYS A 133 -2.02 -19.80 13.02
N ARG A 134 -2.75 -18.70 12.84
CA ARG A 134 -3.71 -18.21 13.83
C ARG A 134 -4.99 -19.04 13.78
N ASP A 135 -5.59 -19.31 14.94
CA ASP A 135 -6.93 -19.92 15.04
C ASP A 135 -8.01 -19.12 14.30
N GLN A 136 -7.83 -17.80 14.21
CA GLN A 136 -8.75 -16.87 13.58
C GLN A 136 -7.96 -15.83 12.76
N LYS A 137 -8.56 -15.41 11.64
CA LYS A 137 -8.01 -14.34 10.81
C LYS A 137 -7.80 -13.08 11.66
N LEU A 138 -6.74 -12.34 11.36
CA LEU A 138 -6.47 -11.08 12.04
C LEU A 138 -7.60 -10.09 11.73
N ASN A 139 -8.20 -9.49 12.75
CA ASN A 139 -9.17 -8.41 12.55
C ASN A 139 -8.42 -7.09 12.40
N CYS A 140 -8.34 -6.59 11.18
CA CYS A 140 -7.60 -5.37 10.85
C CYS A 140 -8.56 -4.41 10.16
N ARG A 141 -8.68 -3.18 10.64
CA ARG A 141 -9.60 -2.23 10.01
C ARG A 141 -9.05 -1.72 8.68
N GLU A 142 -7.79 -1.33 8.64
CA GLU A 142 -7.12 -0.79 7.46
C GLU A 142 -5.78 -1.48 7.20
N LEU A 143 -5.59 -2.03 6.00
CA LEU A 143 -4.31 -2.58 5.55
C LEU A 143 -3.70 -1.67 4.49
N SER A 144 -2.46 -1.22 4.71
CA SER A 144 -1.63 -0.54 3.71
C SER A 144 -0.39 -1.38 3.39
N ILE A 145 -0.26 -1.85 2.15
CA ILE A 145 0.75 -2.86 1.78
C ILE A 145 1.43 -2.54 0.44
N GLY A 146 2.75 -2.70 0.40
CA GLY A 146 3.59 -2.51 -0.79
C GLY A 146 3.99 -3.82 -1.50
N VAL A 147 3.25 -4.30 -2.51
CA VAL A 147 3.48 -5.62 -3.14
C VAL A 147 4.21 -5.56 -4.47
N HIS A 148 4.84 -6.69 -4.86
CA HIS A 148 5.44 -6.86 -6.19
C HIS A 148 4.62 -7.75 -7.10
N THR A 149 3.99 -8.78 -6.53
CA THR A 149 3.14 -9.70 -7.28
C THR A 149 1.73 -9.79 -6.69
N PRO A 150 0.74 -10.17 -7.50
CA PRO A 150 -0.61 -10.47 -7.01
C PRO A 150 -0.62 -11.59 -5.95
N SER A 151 0.31 -12.55 -6.05
CA SER A 151 0.44 -13.67 -5.14
C SER A 151 0.81 -13.21 -3.72
N ASP A 152 1.71 -12.23 -3.60
CA ASP A 152 2.11 -11.64 -2.31
C ASP A 152 0.88 -11.11 -1.56
N LEU A 153 0.04 -10.38 -2.28
CA LEU A 153 -1.17 -9.79 -1.72
C LEU A 153 -2.16 -10.88 -1.30
N LYS A 154 -2.32 -11.92 -2.12
CA LYS A 154 -3.23 -13.04 -1.85
C LYS A 154 -2.89 -13.77 -0.54
N LEU A 155 -1.60 -14.04 -0.29
CA LEU A 155 -1.12 -14.69 0.94
C LEU A 155 -1.56 -13.95 2.21
N ILE A 156 -1.64 -12.62 2.14
CA ILE A 156 -2.07 -11.79 3.27
C ILE A 156 -3.59 -11.71 3.35
N LEU A 157 -4.27 -11.40 2.24
CA LEU A 157 -5.71 -11.15 2.25
C LEU A 157 -6.55 -12.39 2.63
N GLU A 158 -6.05 -13.59 2.36
CA GLU A 158 -6.72 -14.82 2.80
C GLU A 158 -6.80 -14.95 4.34
N ASN A 159 -5.89 -14.30 5.07
CA ASN A 159 -5.70 -14.48 6.51
C ASN A 159 -6.08 -13.24 7.36
N VAL A 160 -6.70 -12.23 6.75
CA VAL A 160 -7.09 -10.98 7.42
C VAL A 160 -8.55 -10.63 7.11
N PHE A 161 -9.30 -10.20 8.11
CA PHE A 161 -10.58 -9.51 7.94
C PHE A 161 -10.32 -8.01 7.86
N LEU A 162 -10.91 -7.34 6.86
CA LEU A 162 -10.61 -5.95 6.49
C LEU A 162 -11.89 -5.13 6.28
N GLU A 163 -11.88 -3.87 6.72
CA GLU A 163 -12.86 -2.86 6.31
C GLU A 163 -12.34 -2.00 5.16
N LYS A 164 -11.03 -1.75 5.12
CA LYS A 164 -10.35 -0.92 4.12
C LYS A 164 -9.04 -1.54 3.67
N LEU A 165 -8.72 -1.33 2.41
CA LEU A 165 -7.49 -1.82 1.80
C LEU A 165 -6.86 -0.72 0.93
N ASN A 166 -5.59 -0.42 1.22
CA ASN A 166 -4.72 0.46 0.46
C ASN A 166 -3.56 -0.38 -0.10
N ILE A 167 -3.38 -0.36 -1.41
CA ILE A 167 -2.35 -1.16 -2.08
C ILE A 167 -1.38 -0.22 -2.79
N LYS A 168 -0.08 -0.44 -2.61
CA LYS A 168 0.99 0.16 -3.40
C LYS A 168 1.72 -0.96 -4.14
N VAL A 169 1.91 -0.84 -5.46
CA VAL A 169 2.68 -1.79 -6.27
C VAL A 169 4.04 -1.17 -6.61
N HIS A 170 5.13 -1.86 -6.26
CA HIS A 170 6.49 -1.30 -6.34
C HIS A 170 7.26 -1.65 -7.64
N ASP A 171 6.96 -2.76 -8.32
CA ASP A 171 7.71 -3.18 -9.51
C ASP A 171 7.19 -2.53 -10.80
N LEU A 172 8.03 -1.73 -11.45
CA LEU A 172 7.77 -0.99 -12.70
C LEU A 172 7.98 -1.84 -13.97
N LYS A 173 8.63 -3.00 -13.86
CA LYS A 173 9.06 -3.80 -15.03
C LYS A 173 8.21 -5.03 -15.28
N MET A 174 7.45 -5.48 -14.28
CA MET A 174 6.59 -6.67 -14.43
C MET A 174 5.12 -6.29 -14.61
N THR A 175 4.48 -6.98 -15.55
CA THR A 175 3.04 -6.99 -15.74
C THR A 175 2.35 -7.47 -14.45
N PHE A 176 1.72 -6.55 -13.71
CA PHE A 176 0.96 -6.89 -12.51
C PHE A 176 -0.46 -7.36 -12.90
N ASP A 177 -0.65 -8.68 -13.03
CA ASP A 177 -1.93 -9.26 -13.44
C ASP A 177 -2.94 -9.37 -12.30
N MET A 178 -3.86 -8.42 -12.23
CA MET A 178 -4.86 -8.32 -11.18
C MET A 178 -6.10 -9.18 -11.37
N ASP A 179 -6.25 -9.92 -12.46
CA ASP A 179 -7.40 -10.82 -12.62
C ASP A 179 -7.46 -11.86 -11.48
N GLN A 180 -6.31 -12.19 -10.89
CA GLN A 180 -6.21 -13.05 -9.71
C GLN A 180 -6.69 -12.40 -8.41
N ILE A 181 -6.79 -11.06 -8.37
CA ILE A 181 -7.19 -10.29 -7.19
C ILE A 181 -8.64 -9.82 -7.32
N LYS A 182 -9.17 -9.58 -8.52
CA LYS A 182 -10.58 -9.21 -8.71
C LYS A 182 -11.56 -10.25 -8.13
N ILE A 183 -11.15 -11.52 -8.11
CA ILE A 183 -11.99 -12.63 -7.67
C ILE A 183 -12.11 -12.75 -6.15
N ILE A 184 -11.26 -12.07 -5.37
CA ILE A 184 -11.33 -12.15 -3.91
C ILE A 184 -12.31 -11.11 -3.33
N PRO A 185 -13.09 -11.44 -2.29
CA PRO A 185 -14.08 -10.53 -1.70
C PRO A 185 -13.52 -9.16 -1.29
N GLN A 186 -12.25 -9.11 -0.90
CA GLN A 186 -11.54 -7.91 -0.46
C GLN A 186 -11.33 -6.89 -1.59
N TRP A 187 -11.55 -7.25 -2.86
CA TRP A 187 -11.49 -6.32 -3.99
C TRP A 187 -12.44 -5.13 -3.83
N ASN A 188 -13.62 -5.38 -3.28
CA ASN A 188 -14.69 -4.37 -3.20
C ASN A 188 -14.49 -3.34 -2.07
N ILE A 189 -13.53 -3.57 -1.17
CA ILE A 189 -13.23 -2.69 -0.03
C ILE A 189 -11.93 -1.88 -0.22
N ILE A 190 -11.35 -1.92 -1.41
CA ILE A 190 -10.16 -1.12 -1.74
C ILE A 190 -10.54 0.35 -1.77
N THR A 191 -9.88 1.15 -0.93
CA THR A 191 -10.09 2.59 -0.81
C THR A 191 -9.03 3.40 -1.54
N HIS A 192 -7.84 2.84 -1.69
CA HIS A 192 -6.75 3.43 -2.42
C HIS A 192 -5.93 2.38 -3.17
N LEU A 193 -5.61 2.69 -4.42
CA LEU A 193 -4.80 1.82 -5.26
C LEU A 193 -3.72 2.65 -5.95
N ASN A 194 -2.47 2.39 -5.63
CA ASN A 194 -1.30 2.96 -6.29
C ASN A 194 -0.60 1.85 -7.08
N ILE A 195 -0.68 1.92 -8.41
CA ILE A 195 -0.04 0.95 -9.30
C ILE A 195 0.91 1.68 -10.23
N LYS A 196 2.11 1.14 -10.38
CA LYS A 196 3.03 1.53 -11.44
C LYS A 196 3.14 0.40 -12.45
N GLY A 197 2.70 0.58 -13.70
CA GLY A 197 2.79 -0.45 -14.75
C GLY A 197 1.55 -1.33 -14.92
N LEU A 198 0.38 -0.73 -15.16
CA LEU A 198 -0.86 -1.45 -15.43
C LEU A 198 -0.85 -2.09 -16.84
N CYS A 199 -0.97 -3.41 -16.94
CA CYS A 199 -0.92 -4.12 -18.23
C CYS A 199 -2.20 -4.89 -18.63
N SER A 200 -3.09 -5.26 -17.69
CA SER A 200 -4.28 -6.10 -18.01
C SER A 200 -5.63 -5.53 -17.58
N LEU A 201 -5.65 -4.41 -16.85
CA LEU A 201 -6.86 -3.91 -16.22
C LEU A 201 -7.52 -2.78 -17.01
N ARG A 202 -8.84 -2.88 -17.15
CA ARG A 202 -9.68 -1.81 -17.68
C ARG A 202 -10.00 -0.84 -16.56
N LEU A 203 -10.26 0.42 -16.90
CA LEU A 203 -10.77 1.41 -15.95
C LEU A 203 -12.01 0.95 -15.17
N THR A 204 -12.88 0.22 -15.87
CA THR A 204 -14.09 -0.36 -15.30
C THR A 204 -13.79 -1.33 -14.16
N ASP A 205 -12.57 -1.86 -14.06
CA ASP A 205 -12.20 -2.75 -12.98
C ASP A 205 -12.01 -2.02 -11.64
N PHE A 206 -11.73 -0.71 -11.66
CA PHE A 206 -11.46 0.10 -10.47
C PHE A 206 -12.47 1.22 -10.24
N GLN A 207 -13.57 1.22 -10.99
CA GLN A 207 -14.59 2.27 -10.91
C GLN A 207 -15.21 2.41 -9.51
N HIS A 208 -15.17 1.34 -8.70
CA HIS A 208 -15.59 1.34 -7.31
C HIS A 208 -14.53 1.91 -6.34
N ILE A 209 -13.27 2.04 -6.77
CA ILE A 209 -12.16 2.50 -5.93
C ILE A 209 -12.14 4.04 -5.91
N PRO A 210 -12.28 4.68 -4.74
CA PRO A 210 -12.40 6.14 -4.65
C PRO A 210 -11.16 6.91 -5.11
N ASN A 211 -9.96 6.37 -4.86
CA ASN A 211 -8.68 7.02 -5.16
C ASN A 211 -7.74 6.04 -5.85
N VAL A 212 -7.51 6.22 -7.15
CA VAL A 212 -6.55 5.41 -7.91
C VAL A 212 -5.43 6.30 -8.44
N ASP A 213 -4.19 5.95 -8.13
CA ASP A 213 -2.98 6.50 -8.73
C ASP A 213 -2.36 5.40 -9.60
N ALA A 214 -2.65 5.41 -10.91
CA ALA A 214 -2.16 4.39 -11.83
C ALA A 214 -1.18 4.98 -12.85
N GLU A 215 -0.02 4.34 -12.99
CA GLU A 215 0.80 4.46 -14.19
C GLU A 215 0.39 3.35 -15.15
N ILE A 216 -0.39 3.69 -16.18
CA ILE A 216 -0.74 2.74 -17.22
C ILE A 216 0.38 2.78 -18.25
N LEU A 217 0.79 1.60 -18.73
CA LEU A 217 1.59 1.47 -19.94
C LEU A 217 0.63 1.12 -21.07
N PRO A 218 -0.04 2.10 -21.72
CA PRO A 218 -0.77 1.79 -22.93
C PRO A 218 0.19 1.17 -23.94
N ASP A 219 -0.34 0.39 -24.86
CA ASP A 219 0.36 -0.09 -26.04
C ASP A 219 -0.01 0.74 -27.28
N THR A 220 -1.15 1.46 -27.24
CA THR A 220 -1.71 2.18 -28.40
C THR A 220 -2.49 3.45 -28.02
N VAL A 221 -2.59 4.41 -28.96
CA VAL A 221 -3.44 5.61 -28.85
C VAL A 221 -4.93 5.26 -28.75
N ALA A 222 -5.37 4.17 -29.37
CA ALA A 222 -6.76 3.72 -29.29
C ALA A 222 -7.16 3.42 -27.83
N ASN A 223 -6.28 2.73 -27.09
CA ASN A 223 -6.48 2.44 -25.68
C ASN A 223 -6.50 3.73 -24.83
N ILE A 224 -5.75 4.75 -25.22
CA ILE A 224 -5.80 6.09 -24.60
C ILE A 224 -7.16 6.76 -24.82
N MET A 225 -7.73 6.68 -26.03
CA MET A 225 -9.01 7.29 -26.35
C MET A 225 -10.17 6.60 -25.63
N ASP A 226 -10.24 5.27 -25.70
CA ASP A 226 -11.23 4.44 -24.99
C ASP A 226 -11.22 4.72 -23.47
N HIS A 227 -10.02 4.93 -22.94
CA HIS A 227 -9.82 5.31 -21.56
C HIS A 227 -10.48 6.65 -21.21
N ILE A 228 -10.27 7.68 -22.02
CA ILE A 228 -10.86 9.01 -21.80
C ILE A 228 -12.38 8.95 -21.88
N GLU A 229 -12.94 8.19 -22.83
CA GLU A 229 -14.39 8.00 -22.93
C GLU A 229 -14.96 7.32 -21.69
N THR A 230 -14.32 6.26 -21.20
CA THR A 230 -14.73 5.59 -19.97
C THR A 230 -14.69 6.54 -18.76
N ARG A 231 -13.68 7.41 -18.66
CA ARG A 231 -13.56 8.40 -17.57
C ARG A 231 -14.66 9.45 -17.57
N LEU A 232 -15.12 9.90 -18.74
CA LEU A 232 -16.24 10.84 -18.86
C LEU A 232 -17.53 10.31 -18.21
N HIS A 233 -17.66 8.98 -18.12
CA HIS A 233 -18.83 8.31 -17.58
C HIS A 233 -18.61 7.76 -16.15
N THR A 234 -17.45 7.99 -15.52
CA THR A 234 -17.09 7.39 -14.24
C THR A 234 -17.01 8.44 -13.10
N PRO A 235 -17.67 8.22 -11.95
CA PRO A 235 -17.65 9.17 -10.83
C PRO A 235 -16.35 9.15 -10.00
N ALA A 236 -15.53 8.10 -10.07
CA ALA A 236 -14.32 7.92 -9.26
C ALA A 236 -13.23 8.98 -9.53
N LYS A 237 -12.44 9.33 -8.51
CA LYS A 237 -11.25 10.17 -8.68
C LYS A 237 -10.06 9.31 -9.05
N VAL A 238 -9.46 9.59 -10.20
CA VAL A 238 -8.35 8.80 -10.71
C VAL A 238 -7.29 9.72 -11.27
N ASN A 239 -6.10 9.68 -10.68
CA ASN A 239 -4.92 10.34 -11.22
C ASN A 239 -4.17 9.30 -12.03
N MET A 240 -3.80 9.68 -13.26
CA MET A 240 -3.06 8.81 -14.14
C MET A 240 -1.84 9.51 -14.71
N LEU A 241 -0.73 8.80 -14.63
CA LEU A 241 0.48 9.14 -15.36
C LEU A 241 0.66 8.11 -16.46
N PHE A 242 1.10 8.53 -17.63
CA PHE A 242 1.36 7.65 -18.74
C PHE A 242 2.80 7.86 -19.22
N GLY A 243 3.65 6.87 -18.96
CA GLY A 243 5.08 6.88 -19.25
C GLY A 243 5.45 6.39 -20.64
N MET A 244 4.70 6.77 -21.70
CA MET A 244 5.00 6.33 -23.07
C MET A 244 5.72 7.39 -23.90
N LYS A 245 6.68 6.93 -24.72
CA LYS A 245 7.06 7.63 -25.94
C LYS A 245 5.96 7.42 -26.97
N ILE A 246 5.21 8.48 -27.25
CA ILE A 246 4.23 8.50 -28.33
C ILE A 246 4.93 9.10 -29.55
N ASP A 247 4.84 8.44 -30.69
CA ASP A 247 5.36 9.01 -31.94
C ASP A 247 4.60 10.30 -32.30
N HIS A 248 5.18 11.11 -33.18
CA HIS A 248 4.63 12.43 -33.48
C HIS A 248 3.22 12.37 -34.07
N GLU A 249 2.93 11.38 -34.93
CA GLU A 249 1.64 11.25 -35.61
C GLU A 249 0.53 10.86 -34.62
N SER A 250 0.81 9.87 -33.78
CA SER A 250 -0.03 9.44 -32.66
C SER A 250 -0.33 10.58 -31.68
N LEU A 251 0.67 11.42 -31.38
CA LEU A 251 0.51 12.58 -30.50
C LEU A 251 -0.40 13.64 -31.13
N GLU A 252 -0.27 13.92 -32.42
CA GLU A 252 -1.15 14.86 -33.13
C GLU A 252 -2.58 14.34 -33.26
N ALA A 253 -2.77 13.03 -33.51
CA ALA A 253 -4.08 12.40 -33.51
C ALA A 253 -4.79 12.55 -32.15
N LEU A 254 -4.06 12.33 -31.04
CA LEU A 254 -4.57 12.51 -29.69
C LEU A 254 -4.92 13.98 -29.40
N LYS A 255 -4.08 14.94 -29.83
CA LYS A 255 -4.36 16.38 -29.71
C LYS A 255 -5.62 16.78 -30.46
N GLN A 256 -5.83 16.26 -31.67
CA GLN A 256 -7.02 16.55 -32.48
C GLN A 256 -8.28 15.99 -31.83
N TYR A 257 -8.23 14.74 -31.37
CA TYR A 257 -9.31 14.12 -30.64
C TYR A 257 -9.69 14.92 -29.39
N LEU A 258 -8.71 15.36 -28.59
CA LEU A 258 -8.96 16.10 -27.35
C LEU A 258 -9.53 17.52 -27.54
N LYS A 259 -9.33 18.15 -28.71
CA LYS A 259 -9.95 19.48 -29.01
C LYS A 259 -11.46 19.47 -28.85
N ARG A 260 -12.11 18.32 -29.06
CA ARG A 260 -13.57 18.22 -28.98
C ARG A 260 -14.11 18.41 -27.56
N TYR A 261 -13.26 18.28 -26.54
CA TYR A 261 -13.64 18.34 -25.13
C TYR A 261 -13.33 19.66 -24.44
N GLY A 262 -12.55 20.53 -25.06
CA GLY A 262 -12.20 21.82 -24.47
C GLY A 262 -11.01 22.50 -25.12
N PRO A 263 -10.75 23.75 -24.71
CA PRO A 263 -9.59 24.50 -25.16
C PRO A 263 -8.29 23.87 -24.66
N GLN A 264 -7.24 24.05 -25.46
CA GLN A 264 -5.90 23.57 -25.15
C GLN A 264 -4.84 24.59 -25.49
N THR A 265 -3.75 24.55 -24.75
CA THR A 265 -2.61 25.46 -24.85
C THR A 265 -1.35 24.66 -25.06
N THR A 266 -0.55 25.05 -26.06
CA THR A 266 0.74 24.40 -26.35
C THR A 266 1.88 25.37 -26.06
N ILE A 267 2.79 24.97 -25.18
CA ILE A 267 3.98 25.74 -24.79
C ILE A 267 5.18 24.80 -24.87
N VAL A 268 6.19 25.14 -25.68
CA VAL A 268 7.47 24.41 -25.77
C VAL A 268 7.30 22.89 -25.91
N GLY A 269 6.50 22.44 -26.89
CA GLY A 269 6.27 21.01 -27.17
C GLY A 269 5.39 20.28 -26.16
N GLN A 270 4.88 20.97 -25.13
CA GLN A 270 3.91 20.46 -24.17
C GLN A 270 2.52 21.04 -24.48
N THR A 271 1.52 20.17 -24.69
CA THR A 271 0.12 20.59 -24.85
C THR A 271 -0.63 20.29 -23.55
N THR A 272 -1.34 21.26 -23.01
CA THR A 272 -2.15 21.10 -21.80
C THR A 272 -3.58 21.52 -22.10
N GLY A 273 -4.56 20.80 -21.57
CA GLY A 273 -5.97 21.17 -21.71
C GLY A 273 -6.82 20.64 -20.57
N ARG A 274 -8.12 20.90 -20.63
CA ARG A 274 -9.09 20.51 -19.61
C ARG A 274 -10.31 19.87 -20.26
N ILE A 275 -10.80 18.79 -19.66
CA ILE A 275 -12.03 18.10 -20.04
C ILE A 275 -13.03 18.27 -18.89
N GLN A 276 -14.19 18.85 -19.16
CA GLN A 276 -15.23 19.02 -18.13
C GLN A 276 -15.89 17.66 -17.81
N LEU A 277 -15.96 17.30 -16.53
CA LEU A 277 -16.63 16.08 -16.05
C LEU A 277 -17.99 16.33 -15.37
N GLY A 278 -18.27 17.57 -14.96
CA GLY A 278 -19.47 17.96 -14.20
C GLY A 278 -19.50 19.47 -13.94
N SER A 279 -20.30 19.98 -13.00
CA SER A 279 -20.35 21.43 -12.72
C SER A 279 -19.02 21.99 -12.22
N ASP A 280 -18.33 21.25 -11.34
CA ASP A 280 -17.14 21.73 -10.61
C ASP A 280 -15.99 20.70 -10.63
N ARG A 281 -15.88 19.96 -11.75
CA ARG A 281 -14.86 18.92 -11.91
C ARG A 281 -14.31 18.92 -13.33
N PHE A 282 -12.99 18.88 -13.45
CA PHE A 282 -12.31 18.77 -14.74
C PHE A 282 -11.11 17.83 -14.64
N VAL A 283 -10.86 17.09 -15.73
CA VAL A 283 -9.60 16.38 -15.93
C VAL A 283 -8.65 17.33 -16.63
N LYS A 284 -7.53 17.65 -15.99
CA LYS A 284 -6.42 18.31 -16.65
C LYS A 284 -5.58 17.25 -17.35
N TYR A 285 -5.34 17.44 -18.64
CA TYR A 285 -4.42 16.60 -19.39
C TYR A 285 -3.15 17.36 -19.75
N THR A 286 -2.02 16.67 -19.75
CA THR A 286 -0.73 17.18 -20.24
C THR A 286 -0.16 16.18 -21.23
N LEU A 287 0.22 16.63 -22.42
CA LEU A 287 0.78 15.81 -23.50
C LEU A 287 2.20 16.31 -23.81
N LYS A 288 3.18 15.39 -23.83
CA LYS A 288 4.57 15.61 -24.26
C LYS A 288 4.99 14.45 -25.17
N SER A 289 6.06 14.63 -25.94
CA SER A 289 6.60 13.56 -26.79
C SER A 289 7.07 12.33 -26.01
N SER A 290 7.44 12.49 -24.75
CA SER A 290 7.98 11.42 -23.89
C SER A 290 7.06 10.98 -22.74
N SER A 291 5.94 11.67 -22.53
CA SER A 291 5.00 11.35 -21.44
C SER A 291 3.69 12.09 -21.64
N TRP A 292 2.63 11.58 -21.04
CA TRP A 292 1.40 12.33 -20.88
C TRP A 292 0.74 12.01 -19.55
N SER A 293 -0.20 12.83 -19.09
CA SER A 293 -0.86 12.64 -17.81
C SER A 293 -2.29 13.15 -17.83
N LEU A 294 -3.14 12.52 -17.01
CA LEU A 294 -4.49 12.94 -16.70
C LEU A 294 -4.60 13.11 -15.19
N LYS A 295 -4.96 14.30 -14.73
CA LYS A 295 -5.11 14.62 -13.32
C LYS A 295 -6.48 15.21 -13.05
N ASP A 296 -7.19 14.64 -12.08
CA ASP A 296 -8.45 15.21 -11.63
C ASP A 296 -8.18 16.50 -10.82
N GLU A 297 -8.81 17.59 -11.23
CA GLU A 297 -8.80 18.87 -10.53
C GLU A 297 -10.24 19.23 -10.10
N LYS A 298 -10.35 19.92 -8.96
CA LYS A 298 -11.59 20.55 -8.47
C LYS A 298 -11.60 22.01 -8.89
#